data_AF-A0A550BXL2-F1
#
_entry.id   AF-A0A550BXL2-F1
#
_cell.length_a   1.000
_cell.length_b   1.000
_cell.length_c   1.000
_cell.angle_alpha   90.00
_cell.angle_beta   90.00
_cell.angle_gamma   90.00
#
_symmetry.space_group_name_H-M   'P 1'
#
loop_
_entity.id
_entity.type
_entity.pdbx_description
1 polymer ?
#
loop_
_entity_poly.entity_id
_entity_poly.type
_entity_poly.pdbx_seq_one_letter_code
_entity_poly.pdbx_strand_id
1 'polypeptide(L)'
;MYIDGHERPDVVADRVAFCKRWEGYEKRFVKFDNEGNELPHPAGFTVPGKPFRLILVTHDESTFYQNDQRRLYWQHSGTRAAPHPKGEGQSIMVSDFLTLDWGRLKDGDEEARVIFKAGKNREGWFDADDLLAQTDRAIDIFEGRTKGFAQGLFLFDNAPSHQKRAADALSARKMVKFAKPGWTHNNSGTRMRHGYYGKDKTLQDFYYPDDHPEKPGWFKGMEVIIRERGLWPEGGLKAECAPGFKCAPGRTDCCCRRLLFTQPDFATNKSA
;
A
#
# COMPACT_ATOMS: atom_id res chain seq x y z
N MET A 1 16.83 21.50 -8.21
CA MET A 1 17.29 20.21 -8.74
C MET A 1 16.39 19.14 -8.15
N TYR A 2 15.48 18.58 -8.95
CA TYR A 2 14.62 17.47 -8.53
C TYR A 2 15.45 16.18 -8.63
N ILE A 3 15.64 15.50 -7.50
CA ILE A 3 16.31 14.20 -7.46
C ILE A 3 15.19 13.19 -7.28
N ASP A 4 14.82 12.53 -8.38
CA ASP A 4 13.70 11.59 -8.49
C ASP A 4 13.88 10.32 -7.63
N GLY A 5 15.08 10.11 -7.07
CA GLY A 5 15.38 8.99 -6.19
C GLY A 5 15.41 7.62 -6.87
N HIS A 6 15.12 7.54 -8.17
CA HIS A 6 15.15 6.31 -8.98
C HIS A 6 16.49 5.57 -8.94
N GLU A 7 17.60 6.30 -8.81
CA GLU A 7 18.96 5.76 -8.74
C GLU A 7 19.43 5.45 -7.31
N ARG A 8 18.53 5.53 -6.31
CA ARG A 8 18.89 5.13 -4.96
C ARG A 8 19.25 3.64 -4.92
N PRO A 9 20.32 3.24 -4.20
CA PRO A 9 20.77 1.85 -4.16
C PRO A 9 19.68 0.85 -3.76
N ASP A 10 18.79 1.22 -2.83
CA ASP A 10 17.71 0.36 -2.37
C ASP A 10 16.57 0.23 -3.40
N VAL A 11 16.27 1.28 -4.16
CA VAL A 11 15.28 1.26 -5.25
C VAL A 11 15.78 0.42 -6.42
N VAL A 12 17.07 0.56 -6.76
CA VAL A 12 17.70 -0.27 -7.81
C VAL A 12 17.71 -1.74 -7.40
N ALA A 13 18.07 -2.06 -6.15
CA ALA A 13 18.07 -3.42 -5.64
C ALA A 13 16.67 -4.06 -5.67
N ASP A 14 15.62 -3.30 -5.30
CA ASP A 14 14.24 -3.77 -5.36
C ASP A 14 13.80 -4.07 -6.80
N ARG A 15 14.09 -3.17 -7.75
CA ARG A 15 13.82 -3.38 -9.18
C ARG A 15 14.50 -4.63 -9.73
N VAL A 16 15.77 -4.85 -9.42
CA VAL A 16 16.51 -6.06 -9.85
C VAL A 16 15.84 -7.31 -9.28
N ALA A 17 15.47 -7.29 -8.00
CA ALA A 17 14.75 -8.40 -7.37
C ALA A 17 13.37 -8.63 -8.00
N PHE A 18 12.66 -7.56 -8.37
CA PHE A 18 11.38 -7.61 -9.08
C PHE A 18 11.54 -8.26 -10.46
N CYS A 19 12.47 -7.79 -11.29
CA CYS A 19 12.72 -8.37 -12.62
C CYS A 19 13.02 -9.87 -12.54
N LYS A 20 13.84 -10.30 -11.57
CA LYS A 20 14.13 -11.72 -11.34
C LYS A 20 12.89 -12.54 -10.99
N ARG A 21 11.94 -11.98 -10.22
CA ARG A 21 10.65 -12.65 -9.95
C ARG A 21 9.78 -12.68 -11.20
N TRP A 22 9.74 -11.57 -11.95
CA TRP A 22 8.96 -11.41 -13.17
C TRP A 22 9.30 -12.47 -14.23
N GLU A 23 10.60 -12.74 -14.45
CA GLU A 23 11.06 -13.81 -15.35
C GLU A 23 10.48 -15.19 -14.99
N GLY A 24 10.17 -15.43 -13.71
CA GLY A 24 9.51 -16.66 -13.27
C GLY A 24 8.02 -16.69 -13.61
N TYR A 25 7.33 -15.55 -13.49
CA TYR A 25 5.91 -15.42 -13.82
C TYR A 25 5.66 -15.47 -15.32
N GLU A 26 6.51 -14.81 -16.11
CA GLU A 26 6.34 -14.68 -17.56
C GLU A 26 6.31 -16.04 -18.29
N LYS A 27 6.96 -17.06 -17.73
CA LYS A 27 6.94 -18.43 -18.25
C LYS A 27 5.55 -19.08 -18.23
N ARG A 28 4.60 -18.50 -17.48
CA ARG A 28 3.23 -19.00 -17.26
C ARG A 28 2.18 -18.15 -17.97
N PHE A 29 2.59 -17.08 -18.65
CA PHE A 29 1.70 -16.17 -19.37
C PHE A 29 1.39 -16.68 -20.77
N VAL A 30 0.19 -16.39 -21.23
CA VAL A 30 -0.11 -16.35 -22.66
C VAL A 30 0.53 -15.09 -23.25
N LYS A 31 1.16 -15.22 -24.41
CA LYS A 31 1.83 -14.12 -25.11
C LYS A 31 1.12 -13.85 -26.43
N PHE A 32 1.27 -12.63 -26.93
CA PHE A 32 0.69 -12.20 -28.19
C PHE A 32 1.78 -11.60 -29.08
N ASP A 33 1.62 -11.71 -30.39
CA ASP A 33 2.44 -10.97 -31.35
C ASP A 33 2.00 -9.48 -31.43
N ASN A 34 2.66 -8.70 -32.29
CA ASN A 34 2.38 -7.27 -32.42
C ASN A 34 1.03 -6.99 -33.10
N GLU A 35 0.47 -7.99 -33.76
CA GLU A 35 -0.81 -7.97 -34.44
C GLU A 35 -1.96 -8.41 -33.51
N GLY A 36 -1.65 -8.83 -32.27
CA GLY A 36 -2.60 -9.26 -31.26
C GLY A 36 -3.02 -10.73 -31.39
N ASN A 37 -2.32 -11.53 -32.19
CA ASN A 37 -2.57 -12.96 -32.28
C ASN A 37 -1.88 -13.69 -31.12
N GLU A 38 -2.57 -14.68 -30.57
CA GLU A 38 -2.05 -15.52 -29.50
C GLU A 38 -0.85 -16.37 -30.00
N LEU A 39 0.28 -16.26 -29.31
CA LEU A 39 1.44 -17.12 -29.56
C LEU A 39 1.21 -18.50 -28.94
N PRO A 40 1.93 -19.55 -29.38
CA PRO A 40 1.80 -20.88 -28.82
C PRO A 40 1.91 -20.89 -27.30
N HIS A 41 0.95 -21.57 -26.66
CA HIS A 41 0.91 -21.71 -25.22
C HIS A 41 2.25 -22.23 -24.67
N PRO A 42 2.76 -21.67 -23.55
CA PRO A 42 3.99 -22.14 -22.96
C PRO A 42 3.87 -23.61 -22.51
N ALA A 43 4.95 -24.36 -22.69
CA ALA A 43 5.04 -25.73 -22.18
C ALA A 43 4.86 -25.73 -20.65
N GLY A 44 3.74 -26.30 -20.19
CA GLY A 44 3.36 -26.32 -18.79
C GLY A 44 4.38 -27.03 -17.91
N PHE A 45 4.52 -26.56 -16.67
CA PHE A 45 5.21 -27.29 -15.60
C PHE A 45 4.31 -27.40 -14.37
N THR A 46 4.55 -28.42 -13.54
CA THR A 46 3.76 -28.63 -12.32
C THR A 46 3.95 -27.48 -11.34
N VAL A 47 2.84 -26.86 -10.92
CA VAL A 47 2.80 -25.87 -9.84
C VAL A 47 2.05 -26.51 -8.67
N PRO A 48 2.71 -26.81 -7.54
CA PRO A 48 2.06 -27.48 -6.41
C PRO A 48 0.82 -26.73 -5.93
N GLY A 49 -0.33 -27.40 -5.97
CA GLY A 49 -1.60 -26.89 -5.46
C GLY A 49 -2.19 -25.70 -6.25
N LYS A 50 -1.67 -25.38 -7.45
CA LYS A 50 -2.16 -24.23 -8.24
C LYS A 50 -2.21 -24.55 -9.73
N PRO A 51 -3.10 -23.89 -10.49
CA PRO A 51 -3.09 -24.00 -11.95
C PRO A 51 -1.79 -23.49 -12.55
N PHE A 52 -1.32 -24.10 -13.64
CA PHE A 52 -0.14 -23.62 -14.33
C PHE A 52 -0.34 -22.22 -14.92
N ARG A 53 -1.48 -21.96 -15.58
CA ARG A 53 -1.75 -20.67 -16.22
C ARG A 53 -1.78 -19.55 -15.19
N LEU A 54 -1.05 -18.48 -15.48
CA LEU A 54 -1.02 -17.26 -14.68
C LEU A 54 -1.57 -16.12 -15.55
N ILE A 55 -2.60 -15.42 -15.05
CA ILE A 55 -3.18 -14.26 -15.75
C ILE A 55 -2.77 -13.01 -14.99
N LEU A 56 -2.08 -12.11 -15.67
CA LEU A 56 -1.73 -10.80 -15.14
C LEU A 56 -3.00 -9.94 -15.10
N VAL A 57 -3.32 -9.45 -13.91
CA VAL A 57 -4.38 -8.46 -13.68
C VAL A 57 -3.70 -7.16 -13.26
N THR A 58 -3.72 -6.16 -14.13
CA THR A 58 -3.14 -4.84 -13.86
C THR A 58 -4.21 -3.88 -13.37
N HIS A 59 -3.85 -2.99 -12.46
CA HIS A 59 -4.73 -1.98 -11.91
C HIS A 59 -4.07 -0.60 -11.96
N ASP A 60 -4.88 0.42 -12.23
CA ASP A 60 -4.46 1.83 -12.19
C ASP A 60 -5.68 2.75 -12.04
N GLU A 61 -5.45 3.98 -11.58
CA GLU A 61 -6.46 5.03 -11.45
C GLU A 61 -6.14 6.25 -12.31
N SER A 62 -7.11 6.69 -13.09
CA SER A 62 -7.01 7.91 -13.89
C SER A 62 -8.07 8.92 -13.47
N THR A 63 -7.66 10.17 -13.29
CA THR A 63 -8.58 11.28 -13.03
C THR A 63 -8.77 12.12 -14.29
N PHE A 64 -10.02 12.38 -14.63
CA PHE A 64 -10.43 13.23 -15.75
C PHE A 64 -11.15 14.45 -15.22
N TYR A 65 -10.87 15.61 -15.80
CA TYR A 65 -11.48 16.86 -15.39
C TYR A 65 -12.47 17.39 -16.43
N GLN A 66 -13.52 18.06 -15.95
CA GLN A 66 -14.59 18.62 -16.78
C GLN A 66 -14.06 19.60 -17.83
N ASN A 67 -13.05 20.37 -17.48
CA ASN A 67 -12.45 21.38 -18.35
C ASN A 67 -11.10 20.92 -18.93
N ASP A 68 -10.82 19.59 -18.95
CA ASP A 68 -9.68 19.06 -19.68
C ASP A 68 -9.84 19.35 -21.17
N GLN A 69 -8.93 20.16 -21.69
CA GLN A 69 -8.96 20.61 -23.08
C GLN A 69 -7.55 20.77 -23.64
N ARG A 70 -7.44 20.71 -24.96
CA ARG A 70 -6.19 21.06 -25.65
C ARG A 70 -5.92 22.54 -25.46
N ARG A 71 -4.81 22.87 -24.78
CA ARG A 71 -4.37 24.26 -24.57
C ARG A 71 -3.81 24.91 -25.83
N LEU A 72 -3.41 24.09 -26.81
CA LEU A 72 -2.91 24.53 -28.11
C LEU A 72 -3.87 24.03 -29.19
N TYR A 73 -4.45 24.97 -29.93
CA TYR A 73 -5.30 24.69 -31.07
C TYR A 73 -5.21 25.84 -32.08
N TRP A 74 -5.50 25.54 -33.33
CA TRP A 74 -5.57 26.55 -34.39
C TRP A 74 -6.96 27.18 -34.37
N GLN A 75 -7.03 28.50 -34.27
CA GLN A 75 -8.26 29.27 -34.43
C GLN A 75 -8.17 30.17 -35.66
N HIS A 76 -9.32 30.45 -36.27
CA HIS A 76 -9.38 31.40 -37.38
C HIS A 76 -8.98 32.81 -36.89
N SER A 77 -8.33 33.60 -37.74
CA SER A 77 -7.81 34.93 -37.39
C SER A 77 -8.90 35.92 -36.94
N GLY A 78 -10.13 35.74 -37.43
CA GLY A 78 -11.30 36.52 -37.03
C GLY A 78 -12.01 36.06 -35.75
N THR A 79 -11.61 34.93 -35.15
CA THR A 79 -12.24 34.39 -33.94
C THR A 79 -11.83 35.19 -32.71
N ARG A 80 -12.80 35.69 -31.94
CA ARG A 80 -12.54 36.38 -30.66
C ARG A 80 -12.25 35.36 -29.57
N ALA A 81 -11.27 35.66 -28.71
CA ALA A 81 -10.96 34.81 -27.56
C ALA A 81 -12.15 34.80 -26.57
N ALA A 82 -12.66 33.61 -26.26
CA ALA A 82 -13.65 33.40 -25.22
C ALA A 82 -12.93 33.16 -23.87
N PRO A 83 -13.30 33.86 -22.79
CA PRO A 83 -12.80 33.52 -21.46
C PRO A 83 -13.24 32.13 -21.04
N HIS A 84 -12.33 31.35 -20.48
CA HIS A 84 -12.62 30.04 -19.91
C HIS A 84 -12.55 30.08 -18.37
N PRO A 85 -13.29 29.19 -17.67
CA PRO A 85 -13.10 29.00 -16.24
C PRO A 85 -11.64 28.72 -15.91
N LYS A 86 -11.11 29.38 -14.87
CA LYS A 86 -9.69 29.26 -14.47
C LYS A 86 -9.33 27.88 -13.92
N GLY A 87 -10.30 27.12 -13.44
CA GLY A 87 -10.09 25.80 -12.83
C GLY A 87 -10.41 24.64 -13.77
N GLU A 88 -9.93 23.46 -13.42
CA GLU A 88 -10.15 22.20 -14.16
C GLU A 88 -11.61 21.71 -14.09
N GLY A 89 -12.41 22.31 -13.21
CA GLY A 89 -13.82 21.95 -13.03
C GLY A 89 -13.99 20.71 -12.17
N GLN A 90 -15.12 20.03 -12.30
CA GLN A 90 -15.38 18.78 -11.57
C GLN A 90 -14.53 17.64 -12.13
N SER A 91 -14.12 16.70 -11.29
CA SER A 91 -13.36 15.53 -11.72
C SER A 91 -14.16 14.22 -11.66
N ILE A 92 -13.76 13.23 -12.44
CA ILE A 92 -14.13 11.83 -12.21
C ILE A 92 -12.85 11.03 -12.15
N MET A 93 -12.73 10.17 -11.15
CA MET A 93 -11.69 9.16 -11.10
C MET A 93 -12.28 7.87 -11.64
N VAL A 94 -11.54 7.21 -12.52
CA VAL A 94 -11.86 5.87 -13.01
C VAL A 94 -10.75 4.96 -12.53
N SER A 95 -11.11 3.97 -11.71
CA SER A 95 -10.23 2.91 -11.26
C SER A 95 -10.68 1.61 -11.94
N ASP A 96 -9.75 0.86 -12.54
CA ASP A 96 -10.13 -0.34 -13.30
C ASP A 96 -9.06 -1.44 -13.22
N PHE A 97 -9.53 -2.68 -13.39
CA PHE A 97 -8.67 -3.86 -13.49
C PHE A 97 -8.71 -4.38 -14.93
N LEU A 98 -7.54 -4.51 -15.54
CA LEU A 98 -7.36 -4.98 -16.91
C LEU A 98 -6.56 -6.29 -16.93
N THR A 99 -6.89 -7.13 -17.90
CA THR A 99 -6.10 -8.31 -18.25
C THR A 99 -5.80 -8.24 -19.75
N LEU A 100 -4.69 -8.84 -20.17
CA LEU A 100 -4.36 -8.92 -21.59
C LEU A 100 -5.42 -9.71 -22.38
N ASP A 101 -5.88 -10.81 -21.79
CA ASP A 101 -6.78 -11.76 -22.46
C ASP A 101 -8.21 -11.22 -22.62
N TRP A 102 -8.68 -10.39 -21.68
CA TRP A 102 -10.11 -10.01 -21.59
C TRP A 102 -10.36 -8.52 -21.67
N GLY A 103 -9.31 -7.69 -21.65
CA GLY A 103 -9.45 -6.26 -21.38
C GLY A 103 -9.98 -6.07 -19.96
N ARG A 104 -11.11 -5.38 -19.81
CA ARG A 104 -11.72 -5.09 -18.51
C ARG A 104 -12.14 -6.38 -17.79
N LEU A 105 -11.81 -6.45 -16.51
CA LEU A 105 -12.19 -7.58 -15.66
C LEU A 105 -13.70 -7.54 -15.38
N LYS A 106 -14.41 -8.48 -16.00
CA LYS A 106 -15.86 -8.64 -15.95
C LYS A 106 -16.27 -10.10 -15.98
N ASP A 107 -17.42 -10.41 -15.39
CA ASP A 107 -18.09 -11.72 -15.52
C ASP A 107 -19.61 -11.51 -15.58
N GLY A 108 -20.22 -11.71 -16.76
CA GLY A 108 -21.60 -11.30 -17.00
C GLY A 108 -21.80 -9.78 -16.84
N ASP A 109 -22.75 -9.40 -15.99
CA ASP A 109 -23.06 -7.99 -15.66
C ASP A 109 -22.14 -7.41 -14.58
N GLU A 110 -21.30 -8.23 -13.96
CA GLU A 110 -20.39 -7.86 -12.89
C GLU A 110 -19.13 -7.21 -13.48
N GLU A 111 -18.71 -6.05 -12.97
CA GLU A 111 -17.45 -5.39 -13.36
C GLU A 111 -16.66 -4.89 -12.14
N ALA A 112 -15.33 -4.95 -12.25
CA ALA A 112 -14.42 -4.47 -11.21
C ALA A 112 -14.16 -2.95 -11.27
N ARG A 113 -14.66 -2.28 -12.31
CA ARG A 113 -14.47 -0.85 -12.53
C ARG A 113 -15.21 -0.03 -11.48
N VAL A 114 -14.54 0.99 -10.96
CA VAL A 114 -15.13 2.04 -10.12
C VAL A 114 -15.05 3.38 -10.85
N ILE A 115 -16.19 4.09 -10.87
CA ILE A 115 -16.25 5.49 -11.28
C ILE A 115 -16.56 6.31 -10.04
N PHE A 116 -15.61 7.15 -9.63
CA PHE A 116 -15.66 7.90 -8.38
C PHE A 116 -15.68 9.40 -8.64
N LYS A 117 -16.63 10.10 -8.03
CA LYS A 117 -16.85 11.54 -8.14
C LYS A 117 -16.08 12.25 -7.03
N ALA A 118 -14.79 12.48 -7.29
CA ALA A 118 -13.92 13.14 -6.33
C ALA A 118 -14.32 14.59 -6.03
N GLY A 119 -14.16 15.00 -4.77
CA GLY A 119 -14.23 16.39 -4.33
C GLY A 119 -15.08 16.64 -3.07
N LYS A 120 -14.83 17.80 -2.45
CA LYS A 120 -15.61 18.31 -1.32
C LYS A 120 -17.06 18.52 -1.76
N ASN A 121 -18.02 17.94 -1.02
CA ASN A 121 -19.46 17.85 -1.35
C ASN A 121 -19.82 16.88 -2.48
N ARG A 122 -18.97 15.90 -2.77
CA ARG A 122 -19.27 14.77 -3.66
C ARG A 122 -19.02 13.47 -2.90
N GLU A 123 -18.35 12.48 -3.50
CA GLU A 123 -18.06 11.19 -2.85
C GLU A 123 -16.81 11.25 -1.96
N GLY A 124 -16.15 12.42 -1.88
CA GLY A 124 -14.98 12.62 -1.04
C GLY A 124 -13.68 12.35 -1.80
N TRP A 125 -12.80 11.55 -1.20
CA TRP A 125 -11.50 11.18 -1.74
C TRP A 125 -11.40 9.66 -1.74
N PHE A 126 -10.98 9.10 -2.88
CA PHE A 126 -10.73 7.67 -2.99
C PHE A 126 -9.58 7.30 -2.07
N ASP A 127 -9.80 6.35 -1.17
CA ASP A 127 -8.81 5.93 -0.19
C ASP A 127 -8.51 4.43 -0.28
N ALA A 128 -7.66 3.94 0.63
CA ALA A 128 -7.25 2.55 0.61
C ALA A 128 -8.39 1.57 0.92
N ASP A 129 -9.40 2.00 1.68
CA ASP A 129 -10.54 1.13 2.01
C ASP A 129 -11.42 0.95 0.76
N ASP A 130 -11.55 1.98 -0.08
CA ASP A 130 -12.18 1.86 -1.40
C ASP A 130 -11.41 0.89 -2.32
N LEU A 131 -10.07 0.99 -2.35
CA LEU A 131 -9.23 0.08 -3.13
C LEU A 131 -9.35 -1.38 -2.67
N LEU A 132 -9.36 -1.62 -1.36
CA LEU A 132 -9.54 -2.97 -0.80
C LEU A 132 -10.88 -3.55 -1.23
N ALA A 133 -11.97 -2.79 -1.08
CA ALA A 133 -13.30 -3.22 -1.52
C ALA A 133 -13.35 -3.52 -3.03
N GLN A 134 -12.70 -2.69 -3.84
CA GLN A 134 -12.60 -2.92 -5.28
C GLN A 134 -11.76 -4.17 -5.62
N THR A 135 -10.68 -4.41 -4.87
CA THR A 135 -9.79 -5.57 -5.07
C THR A 135 -10.50 -6.87 -4.68
N ASP A 136 -11.21 -6.91 -3.56
CA ASP A 136 -12.02 -8.07 -3.15
C ASP A 136 -13.04 -8.41 -4.24
N ARG A 137 -13.72 -7.38 -4.74
CA ARG A 137 -14.65 -7.50 -5.86
C ARG A 137 -13.98 -8.03 -7.13
N ALA A 138 -12.79 -7.53 -7.46
CA ALA A 138 -12.02 -7.99 -8.62
C ALA A 138 -11.62 -9.47 -8.48
N ILE A 139 -11.26 -9.91 -7.27
CA ILE A 139 -10.97 -11.32 -6.97
C ILE A 139 -12.21 -12.19 -7.21
N ASP A 140 -13.38 -11.81 -6.70
CA ASP A 140 -14.62 -12.57 -6.90
C ASP A 140 -14.96 -12.73 -8.39
N ILE A 141 -14.84 -11.65 -9.17
CA ILE A 141 -15.07 -11.67 -10.63
C ILE A 141 -14.04 -12.58 -11.33
N PHE A 142 -12.77 -12.50 -10.93
CA PHE A 142 -11.70 -13.32 -11.49
C PHE A 142 -11.95 -14.81 -11.21
N GLU A 143 -12.29 -15.16 -9.97
CA GLU A 143 -12.57 -16.55 -9.58
C GLU A 143 -13.84 -17.07 -10.25
N GLY A 144 -14.89 -16.26 -10.39
CA GLY A 144 -16.11 -16.61 -11.14
C GLY A 144 -15.85 -16.94 -12.60
N ARG A 145 -15.03 -16.11 -13.26
CA ARG A 145 -14.65 -16.28 -14.67
C ARG A 145 -13.69 -17.45 -14.89
N THR A 146 -12.74 -17.65 -13.98
CA THR A 146 -11.72 -18.69 -14.13
C THR A 146 -12.15 -20.05 -13.60
N LYS A 147 -13.06 -20.11 -12.62
CA LYS A 147 -13.49 -21.37 -11.99
C LYS A 147 -12.31 -22.28 -11.64
N GLY A 148 -11.18 -21.68 -11.24
CA GLY A 148 -9.94 -22.37 -10.90
C GLY A 148 -9.08 -22.89 -12.05
N PHE A 149 -9.33 -22.57 -13.33
CA PHE A 149 -8.44 -23.00 -14.43
C PHE A 149 -7.13 -22.19 -14.51
N ALA A 150 -7.09 -21.01 -13.89
CA ALA A 150 -5.94 -20.11 -13.88
C ALA A 150 -5.74 -19.49 -12.50
N GLN A 151 -4.52 -19.05 -12.24
CA GLN A 151 -4.18 -18.25 -11.07
C GLN A 151 -4.09 -16.77 -11.47
N GLY A 152 -4.63 -15.86 -10.65
CA GLY A 152 -4.45 -14.42 -10.83
C GLY A 152 -3.09 -13.94 -10.29
N LEU A 153 -2.44 -13.04 -11.03
CA LEU A 153 -1.31 -12.23 -10.57
C LEU A 153 -1.74 -10.76 -10.62
N PHE A 154 -2.13 -10.22 -9.47
CA PHE A 154 -2.53 -8.82 -9.35
C PHE A 154 -1.30 -7.92 -9.21
N LEU A 155 -1.21 -6.92 -10.08
CA LEU A 155 -0.11 -5.96 -10.12
C LEU A 155 -0.66 -4.55 -9.86
N PHE A 156 -0.09 -3.91 -8.85
CA PHE A 156 -0.38 -2.55 -8.42
C PHE A 156 0.88 -1.69 -8.53
N ASP A 157 0.70 -0.38 -8.60
CA ASP A 157 1.79 0.57 -8.41
C ASP A 157 2.13 0.74 -6.91
N ASN A 158 3.07 1.64 -6.61
CA ASN A 158 3.51 1.94 -5.24
C ASN A 158 2.87 3.20 -4.67
N ALA A 159 1.66 3.57 -5.11
CA ALA A 159 0.94 4.72 -4.56
C ALA A 159 0.80 4.60 -3.03
N PRO A 160 0.90 5.72 -2.27
CA PRO A 160 0.79 5.68 -0.82
C PRO A 160 -0.50 5.04 -0.28
N SER A 161 -1.61 5.15 -1.03
CA SER A 161 -2.88 4.47 -0.73
C SER A 161 -2.71 2.95 -0.71
N HIS A 162 -1.93 2.39 -1.65
CA HIS A 162 -1.71 0.94 -1.81
C HIS A 162 -0.80 0.38 -0.70
N GLN A 163 -0.09 1.26 -0.01
CA GLN A 163 0.85 0.91 1.04
C GLN A 163 0.30 1.17 2.46
N LYS A 164 -1.00 1.49 2.60
CA LYS A 164 -1.64 1.63 3.91
C LYS A 164 -1.47 0.32 4.68
N ARG A 165 -0.98 0.41 5.92
CA ARG A 165 -0.93 -0.75 6.83
C ARG A 165 -2.28 -0.92 7.51
N ALA A 166 -2.56 -2.13 7.98
CA ALA A 166 -3.73 -2.39 8.81
C ALA A 166 -3.87 -1.37 9.96
N ALA A 167 -5.10 -1.04 10.35
CA ALA A 167 -5.37 0.00 11.34
C ALA A 167 -4.71 -0.27 12.71
N ASP A 168 -4.49 -1.54 13.05
CA ASP A 168 -3.85 -2.03 14.26
C ASP A 168 -2.34 -2.31 14.09
N ALA A 169 -1.76 -2.06 12.91
CA ALA A 169 -0.37 -2.40 12.63
C ALA A 169 0.62 -1.64 13.53
N LEU A 170 1.74 -2.29 13.84
CA LEU A 170 2.77 -1.74 14.70
C LEU A 170 3.45 -0.53 14.03
N SER A 171 3.59 0.56 14.81
CA SER A 171 4.29 1.76 14.34
C SER A 171 4.94 2.55 15.48
N ALA A 172 6.27 2.57 15.49
CA ALA A 172 7.06 3.34 16.43
C ALA A 172 7.05 4.86 16.16
N ARG A 173 6.55 5.32 15.00
CA ARG A 173 6.71 6.71 14.54
C ARG A 173 6.17 7.77 15.50
N LYS A 174 5.09 7.47 16.23
CA LYS A 174 4.42 8.41 17.15
C LYS A 174 4.29 7.88 18.58
N MET A 175 4.88 6.71 18.89
CA MET A 175 4.81 6.14 20.24
C MET A 175 5.33 7.14 21.27
N VAL A 176 4.64 7.20 22.41
CA VAL A 176 5.01 8.03 23.57
C VAL A 176 5.96 7.28 24.49
N LYS A 177 6.86 7.99 25.15
CA LYS A 177 7.90 7.37 25.99
C LYS A 177 7.31 6.70 27.23
N PHE A 178 6.38 7.38 27.89
CA PHE A 178 5.78 6.95 29.15
C PHE A 178 4.34 6.48 28.96
N ALA A 179 3.82 5.77 29.96
CA ALA A 179 2.47 5.24 29.93
C ALA A 179 1.43 6.36 29.75
N LYS A 180 0.39 6.08 28.95
CA LYS A 180 -0.63 7.10 28.63
C LYS A 180 -2.02 6.45 28.47
N PRO A 181 -3.07 7.00 29.12
CA PRO A 181 -4.43 6.51 28.96
C PRO A 181 -4.94 6.80 27.55
N GLY A 182 -5.68 5.86 26.98
CA GLY A 182 -6.35 6.03 25.68
C GLY A 182 -5.41 6.33 24.51
N TRP A 183 -4.11 6.06 24.62
CA TRP A 183 -3.18 6.37 23.54
C TRP A 183 -3.29 5.37 22.40
N THR A 184 -3.52 5.88 21.20
CA THR A 184 -3.41 5.15 19.93
C THR A 184 -2.66 6.00 18.91
N HIS A 185 -2.26 5.42 17.78
CA HIS A 185 -1.39 6.11 16.81
C HIS A 185 -2.06 7.33 16.16
N ASN A 186 -3.36 7.22 15.94
CA ASN A 186 -4.24 8.28 15.47
C ASN A 186 -5.26 8.58 16.56
N ASN A 187 -5.74 9.82 16.67
CA ASN A 187 -6.74 10.16 17.68
C ASN A 187 -7.97 9.25 17.53
N SER A 188 -8.37 8.60 18.62
CA SER A 188 -9.48 7.62 18.64
C SER A 188 -9.32 6.45 17.65
N GLY A 189 -8.09 6.18 17.19
CA GLY A 189 -7.80 5.03 16.33
C GLY A 189 -7.74 3.71 17.09
N THR A 190 -7.53 2.62 16.37
CA THR A 190 -7.38 1.26 16.91
C THR A 190 -6.11 1.11 17.75
N ARG A 191 -6.17 0.29 18.81
CA ARG A 191 -4.98 -0.14 19.57
C ARG A 191 -4.06 -0.91 18.63
N MET A 192 -2.74 -0.74 18.78
CA MET A 192 -1.80 -1.59 18.05
C MET A 192 -1.98 -3.05 18.49
N ARG A 193 -1.96 -3.99 17.55
CA ARG A 193 -1.92 -5.42 17.82
C ARG A 193 -0.64 -5.79 18.57
N HIS A 194 -0.65 -6.97 19.19
CA HIS A 194 0.50 -7.51 19.89
C HIS A 194 1.71 -7.66 18.96
N GLY A 195 2.88 -7.31 19.49
CA GLY A 195 4.16 -7.51 18.84
C GLY A 195 4.83 -8.81 19.27
N TYR A 196 6.05 -9.00 18.76
CA TYR A 196 6.88 -10.14 19.12
C TYR A 196 8.34 -9.74 19.24
N TYR A 197 9.07 -10.33 20.18
CA TYR A 197 10.49 -10.03 20.37
C TYR A 197 11.28 -11.28 20.76
N GLY A 198 12.61 -11.16 20.70
CA GLY A 198 13.51 -12.28 20.97
C GLY A 198 13.50 -13.33 19.85
N LYS A 199 14.37 -14.34 19.99
CA LYS A 199 14.50 -15.43 19.02
C LYS A 199 13.27 -16.35 19.02
N ASP A 200 12.64 -16.50 20.18
CA ASP A 200 11.49 -17.38 20.39
C ASP A 200 10.15 -16.74 20.00
N LYS A 201 10.17 -15.51 19.46
CA LYS A 201 8.98 -14.70 19.15
C LYS A 201 8.04 -14.63 20.35
N THR A 202 8.56 -14.20 21.49
CA THR A 202 7.76 -13.95 22.68
C THR A 202 6.73 -12.88 22.38
N LEU A 203 5.45 -13.18 22.65
CA LEU A 203 4.34 -12.24 22.50
C LEU A 203 4.57 -11.01 23.38
N GLN A 204 4.28 -9.82 22.87
CA GLN A 204 4.33 -8.58 23.63
C GLN A 204 3.07 -7.75 23.43
N ASP A 205 2.35 -7.54 24.52
CA ASP A 205 1.31 -6.52 24.60
C ASP A 205 1.92 -5.14 24.81
N PHE A 206 1.43 -4.17 24.03
CA PHE A 206 1.81 -2.76 24.16
C PHE A 206 0.91 -1.97 25.10
N TYR A 207 -0.16 -2.60 25.58
CA TYR A 207 -1.13 -2.05 26.49
C TYR A 207 -1.12 -2.90 27.77
N TYR A 208 -1.36 -2.27 28.91
CA TYR A 208 -1.63 -3.02 30.13
C TYR A 208 -2.99 -3.71 30.01
N PRO A 209 -3.17 -4.87 30.67
CA PRO A 209 -4.47 -5.52 30.80
C PRO A 209 -5.54 -4.58 31.34
N ASP A 210 -6.81 -4.81 30.99
CA ASP A 210 -7.92 -3.96 31.45
C ASP A 210 -8.20 -4.14 32.96
N ASP A 211 -7.68 -5.20 33.59
CA ASP A 211 -7.71 -5.44 35.04
C ASP A 211 -6.44 -4.98 35.78
N HIS A 212 -5.51 -4.29 35.10
CA HIS A 212 -4.28 -3.81 35.71
C HIS A 212 -4.59 -2.81 36.87
N PRO A 213 -4.02 -3.01 38.08
CA PRO A 213 -4.46 -2.33 39.30
C PRO A 213 -4.38 -0.80 39.24
N GLU A 214 -3.35 -0.25 38.57
CA GLU A 214 -3.15 1.20 38.49
C GLU A 214 -3.39 1.83 37.11
N LYS A 215 -3.31 1.05 36.04
CA LYS A 215 -3.16 1.53 34.66
C LYS A 215 -3.98 0.68 33.67
N PRO A 216 -5.26 0.39 33.97
CA PRO A 216 -6.07 -0.54 33.19
C PRO A 216 -6.20 -0.08 31.75
N GLY A 217 -5.76 -0.90 30.78
CA GLY A 217 -5.84 -0.60 29.36
C GLY A 217 -4.95 0.54 28.86
N TRP A 218 -4.07 1.09 29.71
CA TRP A 218 -3.16 2.17 29.29
C TRP A 218 -2.12 1.62 28.32
N PHE A 219 -1.70 2.46 27.37
CA PHE A 219 -0.50 2.16 26.60
C PHE A 219 0.71 2.18 27.53
N LYS A 220 1.58 1.16 27.46
CA LYS A 220 2.72 0.98 28.39
C LYS A 220 3.78 2.08 28.30
N GLY A 221 3.95 2.66 27.11
CA GLY A 221 5.05 3.58 26.83
C GLY A 221 6.31 2.84 26.35
N MET A 222 7.07 3.48 25.46
CA MET A 222 8.25 2.85 24.85
C MET A 222 9.30 2.41 25.88
N GLU A 223 9.45 3.11 27.01
CA GLU A 223 10.45 2.73 28.00
C GLU A 223 10.17 1.34 28.60
N VAL A 224 8.94 1.09 29.03
CA VAL A 224 8.52 -0.22 29.56
C VAL A 224 8.68 -1.28 28.47
N ILE A 225 8.18 -1.01 27.27
CA ILE A 225 8.24 -1.94 26.13
C ILE A 225 9.69 -2.32 25.80
N ILE A 226 10.63 -1.37 25.83
CA ILE A 226 12.05 -1.62 25.56
C ILE A 226 12.73 -2.37 26.72
N ARG A 227 12.34 -2.08 27.98
CA ARG A 227 12.81 -2.83 29.16
C ARG A 227 12.36 -4.28 29.14
N GLU A 228 11.09 -4.53 28.81
CA GLU A 228 10.55 -5.89 28.63
C GLU A 228 11.33 -6.67 27.55
N ARG A 229 11.80 -5.98 26.50
CA ARG A 229 12.66 -6.57 25.46
C ARG A 229 14.11 -6.80 25.89
N GLY A 230 14.54 -6.32 27.06
CA GLY A 230 15.93 -6.37 27.51
C GLY A 230 16.87 -5.44 26.73
N LEU A 231 16.34 -4.38 26.11
CA LEU A 231 17.08 -3.49 25.21
C LEU A 231 17.27 -2.07 25.79
N TRP A 232 16.92 -1.87 27.06
CA TRP A 232 17.00 -0.56 27.69
C TRP A 232 18.45 -0.26 28.13
N PRO A 233 19.11 0.79 27.61
CA PRO A 233 20.48 1.10 27.98
C PRO A 233 20.54 1.75 29.38
N GLU A 234 21.68 1.60 30.05
CA GLU A 234 21.92 2.13 31.40
C GLU A 234 21.71 3.66 31.49
N GLY A 235 22.22 4.41 30.50
CA GLY A 235 22.02 5.87 30.40
C GLY A 235 20.62 6.30 29.97
N GLY A 236 19.72 5.35 29.71
CA GLY A 236 18.36 5.58 29.21
C GLY A 236 18.32 6.15 27.79
N LEU A 237 17.09 6.36 27.30
CA LEU A 237 16.85 6.91 25.96
C LEU A 237 15.87 8.09 26.02
N LYS A 238 16.11 9.08 25.16
CA LYS A 238 15.10 10.09 24.82
C LYS A 238 14.02 9.47 23.93
N ALA A 239 12.82 10.06 23.95
CA ALA A 239 11.67 9.57 23.17
C ALA A 239 11.97 9.55 21.66
N GLU A 240 12.42 10.68 21.12
CA GLU A 240 12.84 10.85 19.73
C GLU A 240 14.08 11.74 19.64
N CYS A 241 14.76 11.75 18.49
CA CYS A 241 15.99 12.53 18.32
C CYS A 241 15.76 14.03 18.16
N ALA A 242 15.00 14.38 17.12
CA ALA A 242 14.58 15.73 16.78
C ALA A 242 13.12 15.66 16.29
N PRO A 243 12.37 16.78 16.33
CA PRO A 243 10.96 16.80 15.95
C PRO A 243 10.70 16.16 14.58
N GLY A 244 9.70 15.28 14.54
CA GLY A 244 9.35 14.53 13.34
C GLY A 244 10.22 13.29 13.11
N PHE A 245 10.75 12.69 14.18
CA PHE A 245 11.53 11.45 14.13
C PHE A 245 12.72 11.49 13.14
N LYS A 246 13.47 12.60 13.17
CA LYS A 246 14.66 12.80 12.35
C LYS A 246 15.91 12.25 13.06
N CYS A 247 16.36 11.07 12.65
CA CYS A 247 17.57 10.43 13.18
C CYS A 247 18.70 10.47 12.14
N ALA A 248 19.95 10.44 12.60
CA ALA A 248 21.09 10.30 11.70
C ALA A 248 20.99 8.97 10.91
N PRO A 249 21.34 8.97 9.60
CA PRO A 249 21.35 7.75 8.80
C PRO A 249 22.20 6.64 9.43
N GLY A 250 21.76 5.38 9.29
CA GLY A 250 22.46 4.20 9.82
C GLY A 250 22.34 3.96 11.33
N ARG A 251 21.90 4.95 12.12
CA ARG A 251 21.69 4.75 13.57
C ARG A 251 20.41 3.97 13.85
N THR A 252 20.51 2.97 14.71
CA THR A 252 19.40 2.06 15.09
C THR A 252 18.93 2.25 16.53
N ASP A 253 19.71 2.91 17.39
CA ASP A 253 19.53 2.91 18.85
C ASP A 253 19.49 4.30 19.50
N CYS A 254 19.53 5.37 18.70
CA CYS A 254 19.73 6.73 19.20
C CYS A 254 18.55 7.34 20.01
N CYS A 255 17.37 6.71 19.98
CA CYS A 255 16.19 7.10 20.75
C CYS A 255 15.18 5.94 20.79
N CYS A 256 14.20 6.00 21.69
CA CYS A 256 13.19 4.95 21.85
C CYS A 256 12.49 4.61 20.52
N ARG A 257 12.06 5.65 19.76
CA ARG A 257 11.38 5.43 18.46
C ARG A 257 12.29 4.73 17.46
N ARG A 258 13.57 5.10 17.36
CA ARG A 258 14.50 4.49 16.40
C ARG A 258 14.80 3.03 16.76
N LEU A 259 15.00 2.77 18.05
CA LEU A 259 15.23 1.42 18.55
C LEU A 259 14.06 0.51 18.20
N LEU A 260 12.83 0.89 18.55
CA LEU A 260 11.64 0.09 18.23
C LEU A 260 11.37 0.02 16.72
N PHE A 261 11.55 1.12 15.98
CA PHE A 261 11.32 1.16 14.52
C PHE A 261 12.19 0.16 13.75
N THR A 262 13.37 -0.16 14.27
CA THR A 262 14.32 -1.09 13.64
C THR A 262 14.18 -2.53 14.15
N GLN A 263 13.27 -2.78 15.10
CA GLN A 263 12.96 -4.14 15.53
C GLN A 263 12.24 -4.92 14.42
N PRO A 264 12.48 -6.24 14.30
CA PRO A 264 11.91 -7.04 13.22
C PRO A 264 10.39 -6.93 13.09
N ASP A 265 9.66 -7.05 14.20
CA ASP A 265 8.19 -7.00 14.21
C ASP A 265 7.60 -5.65 13.81
N PHE A 266 8.33 -4.55 14.05
CA PHE A 266 7.95 -3.21 13.57
C PHE A 266 8.31 -2.99 12.09
N ALA A 267 9.46 -3.51 11.66
CA ALA A 267 9.98 -3.33 10.31
C ALA A 267 9.21 -4.14 9.25
N THR A 268 8.76 -5.35 9.60
CA THR A 268 8.15 -6.29 8.63
C THR A 268 6.63 -6.19 8.51
N ASN A 269 6.00 -5.10 8.98
CA ASN A 269 4.56 -4.91 8.79
C ASN A 269 4.25 -4.73 7.31
N LYS A 270 3.41 -5.63 6.77
CA LYS A 270 2.87 -5.55 5.41
C LYS A 270 1.77 -4.51 5.32
N SER A 271 1.47 -4.06 4.10
CA SER A 271 0.23 -3.34 3.79
C SER A 271 -0.99 -4.17 4.20
N ALA A 272 -2.11 -3.49 4.44
CA ALA A 272 -3.41 -4.10 4.69
C ALA A 272 -3.84 -4.95 3.49
#